data_AF-A0A2Z4EL81-F1
#
_entry.id   AF-A0A2Z4EL81-F1
#
_cell.length_a   1.000
_cell.length_b   1.000
_cell.length_c   1.000
_cell.angle_alpha   90.00
_cell.angle_beta   90.00
_cell.angle_gamma   90.00
#
_symmetry.space_group_name_H-M   'P 1'
#
loop_
_entity.id
_entity.type
_entity.pdbx_description
1 polymer ?
#
loop_
_entity_poly.entity_id
_entity_poly.type
_entity_poly.pdbx_seq_one_letter_code
_entity_poly.pdbx_strand_id
1 'polypeptide(L)'
;MWASVGWDPTEFARQLPWLALEPPSPEYGLSLPPLNEGGWWLLAGFFLTASLMLWWVRMYTRARALGLGTHVAWAFASAIWLFLVLGFIRPIAMGSWSEAVPFGIFPHLD
;
A
#
# COMPACT_ATOMS: atom_id res chain seq x y z
N MET A 1 -4.41 2.30 -12.88
CA MET A 1 -4.17 3.69 -13.36
C MET A 1 -4.13 3.79 -14.89
N TRP A 2 -3.08 3.41 -15.63
CA TRP A 2 -3.09 3.65 -17.09
C TRP A 2 -4.19 2.88 -17.85
N ALA A 3 -4.49 1.66 -17.41
CA ALA A 3 -5.61 0.88 -17.95
C ALA A 3 -6.97 1.56 -17.79
N SER A 4 -7.20 2.38 -16.75
CA SER A 4 -8.51 3.01 -16.51
C SER A 4 -8.81 4.18 -17.45
N VAL A 5 -7.81 4.66 -18.20
CA VAL A 5 -7.97 5.67 -19.26
C VAL A 5 -7.81 5.08 -20.66
N GLY A 6 -8.01 3.76 -20.81
CA GLY A 6 -7.95 3.09 -22.11
C GLY A 6 -6.56 3.14 -22.78
N TRP A 7 -5.50 3.23 -21.98
CA TRP A 7 -4.11 3.35 -22.44
C TRP A 7 -3.78 4.64 -23.20
N ASP A 8 -4.64 5.65 -23.13
CA ASP A 8 -4.37 6.97 -23.72
C ASP A 8 -3.34 7.74 -22.87
N PRO A 9 -2.16 8.09 -23.44
CA PRO A 9 -1.12 8.81 -22.71
C PRO A 9 -1.49 10.26 -22.37
N THR A 10 -2.29 10.93 -23.19
CA THR A 10 -2.74 12.30 -22.94
C THR A 10 -3.74 12.34 -21.80
N GLU A 11 -4.71 11.41 -21.80
CA GLU A 11 -5.65 11.27 -20.70
C GLU A 11 -4.99 10.82 -19.41
N PHE A 12 -3.99 9.93 -19.50
CA PHE A 12 -3.20 9.52 -18.33
C PHE A 12 -2.52 10.72 -17.67
N ALA A 13 -1.88 11.60 -18.45
CA ALA A 13 -1.23 12.80 -17.91
C ALA A 13 -2.25 13.79 -17.34
N ARG A 14 -3.37 14.00 -18.01
CA ARG A 14 -4.43 14.93 -17.58
C ARG A 14 -5.09 14.47 -16.28
N GLN A 15 -5.39 13.19 -16.17
CA GLN A 15 -6.16 12.63 -15.06
C GLN A 15 -5.29 12.06 -13.94
N LEU A 16 -3.95 12.08 -14.07
CA LEU A 16 -3.02 11.42 -13.14
C LEU A 16 -3.36 11.60 -11.65
N PRO A 17 -3.73 12.81 -11.16
CA PRO A 17 -4.09 12.98 -9.76
C PRO A 17 -5.33 12.19 -9.29
N TRP A 18 -6.28 11.93 -10.19
CA TRP A 18 -7.53 11.23 -9.92
C TRP A 18 -7.46 9.72 -10.18
N LEU A 19 -6.39 9.24 -10.83
CA LEU A 19 -6.27 7.81 -11.12
C LEU A 19 -5.93 7.04 -9.84
N ALA A 20 -6.56 5.87 -9.70
CA ALA A 20 -6.32 4.98 -8.57
C ALA A 20 -6.09 3.52 -8.99
N LEU A 21 -5.61 2.77 -8.01
CA LEU A 21 -5.81 1.34 -7.86
C LEU A 21 -6.66 1.16 -6.60
N GLU A 22 -7.91 0.73 -6.80
CA GLU A 22 -8.93 0.64 -5.76
C GLU A 22 -8.84 -0.67 -4.97
N PRO A 23 -9.18 -0.68 -3.67
CA PRO A 23 -9.39 -1.90 -2.92
C PRO A 23 -10.57 -2.71 -3.51
N PRO A 24 -10.67 -4.01 -3.21
CA PRO A 24 -11.79 -4.83 -3.66
C PRO A 24 -13.12 -4.39 -3.04
N SER A 25 -14.21 -4.74 -3.73
CA SER A 25 -15.57 -4.50 -3.24
C SER A 25 -15.85 -5.25 -1.93
N PRO A 26 -16.75 -4.74 -1.06
CA PRO A 26 -17.08 -5.37 0.22
C PRO A 26 -17.62 -6.81 0.12
N GLU A 27 -18.18 -7.20 -1.02
CA GLU A 27 -18.73 -8.53 -1.26
C GLU A 27 -17.69 -9.65 -1.13
N TYR A 28 -16.41 -9.33 -1.35
CA TYR A 28 -15.31 -10.28 -1.22
C TYR A 28 -14.83 -10.45 0.23
N GLY A 29 -15.25 -9.60 1.17
CA GLY A 29 -14.77 -9.64 2.56
C GLY A 29 -13.25 -9.68 2.65
N LEU A 30 -12.70 -10.72 3.28
CA LEU A 30 -11.25 -10.98 3.37
C LEU A 30 -10.73 -12.02 2.36
N SER A 31 -11.56 -12.51 1.45
CA SER A 31 -11.14 -13.47 0.43
C SER A 31 -10.19 -12.85 -0.59
N LEU A 32 -9.52 -13.69 -1.39
CA LEU A 32 -8.74 -13.22 -2.52
C LEU A 32 -9.68 -12.96 -3.72
N PRO A 33 -9.92 -11.69 -4.10
CA PRO A 33 -10.78 -11.31 -5.20
C PRO A 33 -10.10 -11.59 -6.56
N PRO A 34 -10.87 -11.64 -7.66
CA PRO A 34 -10.32 -11.61 -9.01
C PRO A 34 -9.37 -10.43 -9.24
N LEU A 35 -8.37 -10.59 -10.11
CA LEU A 35 -7.34 -9.57 -10.35
C LEU A 35 -7.93 -8.22 -10.78
N ASN A 36 -8.92 -8.24 -11.67
CA ASN A 36 -9.62 -7.07 -12.19
C ASN A 36 -10.56 -6.41 -11.17
N GLU A 37 -10.82 -7.03 -10.02
CA GLU A 37 -11.80 -6.59 -9.02
C GLU A 37 -11.13 -6.34 -7.65
N GLY A 38 -9.88 -5.86 -7.67
CA GLY A 38 -9.12 -5.51 -6.48
C GLY A 38 -7.99 -6.49 -6.13
N GLY A 39 -7.82 -7.59 -6.87
CA GLY A 39 -6.69 -8.49 -6.66
C GLY A 39 -5.34 -7.82 -6.96
N TRP A 40 -5.29 -6.90 -7.92
CA TRP A 40 -4.11 -6.05 -8.16
C TRP A 40 -3.76 -5.17 -6.96
N TRP A 41 -4.76 -4.68 -6.22
CA TRP A 41 -4.55 -3.86 -5.03
C TRP A 41 -3.90 -4.67 -3.91
N LEU A 42 -4.38 -5.90 -3.65
CA LEU A 42 -3.76 -6.78 -2.66
C LEU A 42 -2.31 -7.12 -3.01
N LEU A 43 -2.04 -7.39 -4.29
CA LEU A 43 -0.69 -7.68 -4.75
C LEU A 43 0.25 -6.48 -4.58
N ALA A 44 -0.23 -5.28 -4.94
CA ALA A 44 0.51 -4.04 -4.72
C ALA A 44 0.78 -3.79 -3.23
N GLY A 45 -0.23 -3.96 -2.37
CA GLY A 45 -0.11 -3.83 -0.92
C GLY A 45 0.89 -4.82 -0.32
N PHE A 46 0.89 -6.08 -0.78
CA PHE A 46 1.84 -7.10 -0.37
C PHE A 46 3.28 -6.72 -0.73
N PHE A 47 3.54 -6.38 -2.00
CA PHE A 47 4.90 -6.02 -2.43
C PHE A 47 5.39 -4.71 -1.80
N LEU A 48 4.51 -3.74 -1.59
CA LEU A 48 4.83 -2.51 -0.87
C LEU A 48 5.21 -2.81 0.58
N THR A 49 4.44 -3.65 1.27
CA THR A 49 4.73 -4.06 2.64
C THR A 49 6.08 -4.77 2.73
N ALA A 50 6.35 -5.71 1.83
CA ALA A 50 7.63 -6.39 1.75
C ALA A 50 8.80 -5.41 1.52
N SER A 51 8.62 -4.44 0.61
CA SER A 51 9.61 -3.39 0.34
C SER A 51 9.92 -2.57 1.60
N LEU A 52 8.90 -2.16 2.36
CA LEU A 52 9.08 -1.43 3.62
C LEU A 52 9.81 -2.26 4.68
N MET A 53 9.48 -3.54 4.83
CA MET A 53 10.20 -4.44 5.75
C MET A 53 11.67 -4.60 5.36
N LEU A 54 11.95 -4.83 4.08
CA LEU A 54 13.33 -4.95 3.58
C LEU A 54 14.11 -3.65 3.77
N TRP A 55 13.45 -2.49 3.58
CA TRP A 55 14.07 -1.20 3.84
C TRP A 55 14.37 -0.97 5.33
N TRP A 56 13.47 -1.43 6.22
CA TRP A 56 13.72 -1.41 7.65
C TRP A 56 14.94 -2.26 8.04
N VAL A 57 15.04 -3.49 7.52
CA VAL A 57 16.21 -4.37 7.73
C VAL A 57 17.49 -3.70 7.20
N ARG A 58 17.42 -3.05 6.03
CA ARG A 58 18.54 -2.26 5.49
C ARG A 58 18.98 -1.18 6.48
N MET A 59 18.07 -0.35 6.99
CA MET A 59 18.42 0.71 7.94
C MET A 59 19.04 0.16 9.23
N TYR A 60 18.45 -0.91 9.78
CA TYR A 60 18.95 -1.56 10.98
C TYR A 60 20.38 -2.10 10.79
N THR A 61 20.62 -2.84 9.70
CA THR A 61 21.93 -3.44 9.42
C THR A 61 23.00 -2.40 9.11
N ARG A 62 22.66 -1.28 8.46
CA ARG A 62 23.61 -0.18 8.22
C ARG A 62 24.04 0.51 9.51
N ALA A 63 23.12 0.79 10.42
CA ALA A 63 23.47 1.37 11.72
C ALA A 63 24.42 0.46 12.51
N ARG A 64 24.11 -0.85 12.56
CA ARG A 64 24.96 -1.87 13.20
C ARG A 64 26.36 -1.97 12.57
N ALA A 65 26.44 -1.96 11.25
CA ALA A 65 27.71 -2.05 10.53
C ALA A 65 28.65 -0.86 10.79
N LEU A 66 28.09 0.32 11.12
CA LEU A 66 28.84 1.52 11.44
C LEU A 66 29.06 1.73 12.96
N GLY A 67 28.62 0.79 13.80
CA GLY A 67 28.72 0.92 15.26
C GLY A 67 27.80 2.00 15.85
N LEU A 68 26.74 2.40 15.12
CA LEU A 68 25.78 3.41 15.56
C LEU A 68 24.60 2.78 16.32
N GLY A 69 23.89 3.59 17.11
CA GLY A 69 22.61 3.21 17.71
C GLY A 69 21.49 3.02 16.68
N THR A 70 20.54 2.12 16.94
CA THR A 70 19.47 1.76 15.99
C THR A 70 18.18 2.58 16.17
N HIS A 71 18.26 3.76 16.78
CA HIS A 71 17.09 4.59 17.11
C HIS A 71 16.24 4.96 15.89
N VAL A 72 16.88 5.27 14.76
CA VAL A 72 16.20 5.62 13.50
C VAL A 72 15.41 4.44 12.94
N ALA A 73 15.96 3.22 13.01
CA ALA A 73 15.24 2.03 12.58
C ALA A 73 13.99 1.80 13.44
N TRP A 74 14.08 1.99 14.76
CA TRP A 74 12.93 1.86 15.65
C TRP A 74 11.87 2.95 15.45
N ALA A 75 12.27 4.20 15.21
CA ALA A 75 11.33 5.26 14.83
C ALA A 75 10.61 4.93 13.50
N PHE A 76 11.34 4.38 12.52
CA PHE A 76 10.73 3.94 11.26
C PHE A 76 9.78 2.75 11.44
N ALA A 77 10.05 1.84 12.37
CA ALA A 77 9.12 0.76 12.72
C ALA A 77 7.77 1.30 13.18
N SER A 78 7.75 2.39 13.94
CA SER A 78 6.50 3.06 14.36
C SER A 78 5.71 3.65 13.18
N ALA A 79 6.39 4.19 12.16
CA ALA A 79 5.73 4.67 10.94
C ALA A 79 5.16 3.52 10.12
N ILE A 80 5.93 2.43 9.98
CA ILE A 80 5.48 1.17 9.36
C ILE A 80 4.25 0.62 10.07
N TRP A 81 4.21 0.69 11.41
CA TRP A 81 3.06 0.24 12.19
C TRP A 81 1.78 0.99 11.79
N LEU A 82 1.81 2.33 11.73
CA LEU A 82 0.66 3.12 11.30
C LEU A 82 0.21 2.72 9.88
N PHE A 83 1.16 2.56 8.95
CA PHE A 83 0.88 2.09 7.59
C PHE A 83 0.15 0.72 7.59
N LEU A 84 0.64 -0.25 8.37
CA LEU A 84 0.01 -1.57 8.49
C LEU A 84 -1.36 -1.51 9.16
N VAL A 85 -1.56 -0.63 10.13
CA VAL A 85 -2.86 -0.43 10.76
C VAL A 85 -3.90 -0.02 9.73
N LEU A 86 -3.59 0.95 8.88
CA LEU A 86 -4.52 1.48 7.88
C LEU A 86 -4.81 0.49 6.74
N GLY A 87 -3.77 -0.19 6.23
CA GLY A 87 -3.89 -1.03 5.03
C GLY A 87 -4.10 -2.53 5.27
N PHE A 88 -3.90 -3.03 6.50
CA PHE A 88 -3.89 -4.47 6.77
C PHE A 88 -4.63 -4.85 8.04
N ILE A 89 -4.22 -4.33 9.20
CA ILE A 89 -4.74 -4.76 10.51
C ILE A 89 -6.20 -4.30 10.69
N ARG A 90 -6.52 -3.04 10.38
CA ARG A 90 -7.90 -2.53 10.47
C ARG A 90 -8.83 -3.27 9.49
N PRO A 91 -8.52 -3.40 8.18
CA PRO A 91 -9.33 -4.19 7.27
C PRO A 91 -9.63 -5.62 7.76
N ILE A 92 -8.61 -6.32 8.31
CA ILE A 92 -8.80 -7.66 8.90
C ILE A 92 -9.74 -7.61 10.10
N ALA A 93 -9.56 -6.64 11.01
CA ALA A 93 -10.42 -6.49 12.18
C ALA A 93 -11.88 -6.17 11.81
N MET A 94 -12.09 -5.45 10.70
CA MET A 94 -13.42 -5.13 10.17
C MET A 94 -14.00 -6.23 9.28
N GLY A 95 -13.21 -7.26 8.93
CA GLY A 95 -13.67 -8.37 8.10
C GLY A 95 -13.81 -8.05 6.60
N SER A 96 -13.23 -6.95 6.12
CA SER A 96 -13.30 -6.56 4.71
C SER A 96 -12.08 -5.79 4.23
N TRP A 97 -11.54 -6.19 3.07
CA TRP A 97 -10.47 -5.45 2.37
C TRP A 97 -10.95 -4.11 1.79
N SER A 98 -12.25 -3.90 1.62
CA SER A 98 -12.82 -2.62 1.15
C SER A 98 -12.54 -1.44 2.08
N GLU A 99 -12.22 -1.72 3.34
CA GLU A 99 -11.90 -0.73 4.37
C GLU A 99 -10.46 -0.22 4.29
N ALA A 100 -9.67 -0.67 3.31
CA ALA A 100 -8.28 -0.27 3.15
C ALA A 100 -8.13 0.97 2.26
N VAL A 101 -6.96 1.63 2.34
CA VAL A 101 -6.69 2.87 1.60
C VAL A 101 -6.42 2.57 0.12
N PRO A 102 -7.03 3.29 -0.84
CA PRO A 102 -6.72 3.15 -2.26
C PRO A 102 -5.35 3.74 -2.59
N PHE A 103 -4.72 3.24 -3.66
CA PHE A 103 -3.47 3.83 -4.15
C PHE A 103 -3.79 4.84 -5.26
N GLY A 104 -3.74 6.14 -4.95
CA GLY A 104 -3.95 7.25 -5.88
C GLY A 104 -3.66 8.59 -5.20
N ILE A 105 -3.45 9.69 -5.95
CA ILE A 105 -3.08 10.99 -5.34
C ILE A 105 -4.26 11.65 -4.63
N PHE A 106 -5.39 11.83 -5.29
CA PHE A 106 -6.62 12.29 -4.64
C PHE A 106 -7.41 11.15 -3.99
N PRO A 107 -7.48 9.94 -4.58
CA PRO A 107 -8.22 8.85 -3.96
C PRO A 107 -7.78 8.47 -2.53
N HIS A 108 -6.51 8.64 -2.16
CA HIS A 108 -6.09 8.37 -0.77
C HIS A 108 -6.50 9.48 0.24
N LEU A 109 -6.99 10.62 -0.26
CA LEU A 109 -7.49 11.75 0.52
C LEU A 109 -9.02 11.74 0.66
N ASP A 110 -9.71 11.08 -0.27
CA ASP A 110 -11.17 10.90 -0.26
C ASP A 110 -11.62 9.98 0.89
#